data_AF-A0AAW8KR15-F1
#
_entry.id   AF-A0AAW8KR15-F1
#
_cell.length_a   1.000
_cell.length_b   1.000
_cell.length_c   1.000
_cell.angle_alpha   90.00
_cell.angle_beta   90.00
_cell.angle_gamma   90.00
#
_symmetry.space_group_name_H-M   'P 1'
#
loop_
_entity.id
_entity.type
_entity.pdbx_description
1 polymer ?
#
loop_
_entity_poly.entity_id
_entity_poly.type
_entity_poly.pdbx_seq_one_letter_code
_entity_poly.pdbx_strand_id
1 'polypeptide(L)' 'SSFISLPVEKIIISLVAIIFILRGLAFPWLKARFSGNSDLFWYISSFICLLLGSLYAIGAYFL' A
#
# COMPACT_ATOMS: atom_id res chain seq x y z
N SER A 1 -17.40 17.47 17.81
CA SER A 1 -16.98 16.08 17.57
C SER A 1 -15.46 16.03 17.46
N SER A 2 -14.82 15.64 18.56
CA SER A 2 -13.44 15.16 18.76
C SER A 2 -12.27 15.73 17.94
N PHE A 3 -11.56 16.71 18.51
CA PHE A 3 -10.29 17.28 18.03
C PHE A 3 -9.04 16.41 18.30
N ILE A 4 -9.22 15.15 18.71
CA ILE A 4 -8.13 14.20 19.04
C ILE A 4 -7.60 13.47 17.78
N SER A 5 -8.27 13.59 16.63
CA SER A 5 -8.06 12.67 15.50
C SER A 5 -6.93 13.02 14.51
N LEU A 6 -6.44 14.25 14.42
CA LEU A 6 -5.49 14.61 13.34
C LEU A 6 -4.17 13.80 13.33
N PRO A 7 -3.42 13.66 14.45
CA PRO A 7 -2.13 12.97 14.39
C PRO A 7 -2.27 11.46 14.25
N VAL A 8 -3.30 10.85 14.86
CA VAL A 8 -3.55 9.41 14.77
C VAL A 8 -3.97 9.01 13.36
N GLU A 9 -4.83 9.82 12.74
CA GLU A 9 -5.26 9.60 11.35
C GLU A 9 -4.09 9.65 10.38
N LYS A 10 -3.22 10.66 10.51
CA LYS A 10 -1.99 10.76 9.70
C LYS A 10 -1.09 9.53 9.86
N ILE A 11 -0.93 9.03 11.08
CA ILE A 11 -0.13 7.83 11.36
C ILE A 11 -0.76 6.61 10.68
N ILE A 12 -2.06 6.40 10.84
CA ILE A 12 -2.76 5.25 10.25
C ILE A 12 -2.66 5.28 8.72
N ILE A 13 -2.96 6.42 8.10
CA ILE A 13 -2.90 6.56 6.64
C ILE A 13 -1.47 6.33 6.14
N SER A 14 -0.46 6.84 6.85
CA SER A 14 0.95 6.62 6.50
C SER A 14 1.34 5.14 6.60
N LEU A 15 0.90 4.43 7.65
CA LEU A 15 1.16 2.99 7.80
C LEU A 15 0.51 2.18 6.68
N VAL A 16 -0.75 2.50 6.34
CA VAL A 16 -1.47 1.86 5.23
C VAL A 16 -0.74 2.08 3.90
N ALA A 17 -0.29 3.32 3.64
CA ALA A 17 0.52 3.64 2.46
C ALA A 17 1.78 2.77 2.37
N ILE A 18 2.54 2.69 3.47
CA ILE A 18 3.77 1.90 3.55
C ILE A 18 3.49 0.42 3.27
N ILE A 19 2.47 -0.17 3.88
CA ILE A 19 2.13 -1.59 3.70
C ILE A 19 1.82 -1.88 2.23
N PHE A 20 0.99 -1.04 1.59
CA PHE A 20 0.61 -1.23 0.19
C PHE A 20 1.80 -1.06 -0.76
N ILE A 21 2.63 -0.04 -0.56
CA ILE A 21 3.84 0.18 -1.37
C ILE A 21 4.81 -0.99 -1.20
N LEU A 22 5.11 -1.39 0.03
CA LEU A 22 6.00 -2.52 0.30
C LEU A 22 5.48 -3.80 -0.34
N ARG A 23 4.17 -4.08 -0.26
CA ARG A 23 3.58 -5.26 -0.90
C ARG A 23 3.70 -5.20 -2.42
N GLY A 24 3.46 -4.04 -3.02
CA GLY A 24 3.58 -3.82 -4.46
C GLY A 24 5.02 -3.99 -4.96
N LEU A 25 6.02 -3.53 -4.20
CA LEU A 25 7.44 -3.67 -4.55
C LEU A 25 7.99 -5.07 -4.26
N ALA A 26 7.49 -5.75 -3.23
CA ALA A 26 7.93 -7.09 -2.85
C ALA A 26 7.41 -8.21 -3.76
N PHE A 27 6.66 -7.89 -4.83
CA PHE A 27 6.07 -8.89 -5.71
C PHE A 27 7.07 -9.89 -6.34
N PRO A 28 8.31 -9.52 -6.73
CA PRO A 28 9.24 -10.49 -7.30
C PRO A 28 9.67 -11.53 -6.27
N TRP A 29 9.85 -11.10 -5.02
CA TRP A 29 10.18 -11.99 -3.90
C TRP A 29 9.01 -12.89 -3.53
N LEU A 30 7.79 -12.35 -3.49
CA LEU A 30 6.57 -13.13 -3.23
C LEU A 30 6.31 -14.15 -4.35
N LYS A 31 6.46 -13.76 -5.62
CA LYS A 31 6.30 -14.64 -6.78
C LYS A 31 7.24 -15.84 -6.72
N ALA A 32 8.48 -15.64 -6.28
CA ALA A 32 9.46 -16.72 -6.12
C ALA A 32 9.06 -17.75 -5.02
N ARG A 33 8.23 -17.35 -4.05
CA ARG A 33 7.80 -18.19 -2.92
C ARG A 33 6.44 -18.85 -3.13
N PHE A 34 5.58 -18.24 -3.93
CA PHE A 34 4.23 -18.71 -4.21
C PHE A 34 4.07 -19.03 -5.70
N SER A 35 4.52 -20.22 -6.09
CA SER A 35 4.30 -20.77 -7.43
C SER A 35 2.85 -21.26 -7.56
N GLY A 36 2.09 -20.69 -8.49
CA GLY A 36 0.69 -21.10 -8.75
C GLY A 36 -0.20 -19.98 -9.28
N ASN A 37 0.19 -18.72 -9.06
CA ASN A 37 -0.50 -17.56 -9.61
C ASN A 37 0.08 -17.15 -10.97
N SER A 38 -0.77 -16.63 -11.86
CA SER A 38 -0.35 -16.14 -13.18
C SER A 38 0.49 -14.87 -13.10
N ASP A 39 1.31 -14.62 -14.12
CA ASP A 39 2.08 -13.37 -14.22
C ASP A 39 1.19 -12.13 -14.19
N LEU A 40 0.06 -12.19 -14.89
CA LEU A 40 -0.92 -11.12 -14.94
C LEU A 40 -1.47 -10.80 -13.54
N PHE A 41 -1.73 -11.81 -12.71
CA PHE A 41 -2.15 -11.62 -11.32
C PHE A 41 -1.10 -10.83 -10.52
N TRP A 42 0.17 -11.18 -10.67
CA TRP A 42 1.25 -10.48 -9.97
C TRP A 42 1.34 -9.02 -10.43
N TYR A 43 1.29 -8.76 -11.72
CA TYR A 43 1.37 -7.39 -12.24
C TYR A 43 0.16 -6.52 -11.84
N ILE A 44 -1.06 -7.00 -12.04
CA ILE A 44 -2.27 -6.24 -11.72
C ILE A 44 -2.35 -5.96 -10.22
N SER A 45 -2.16 -6.99 -9.39
CA SER A 45 -2.28 -6.81 -7.95
C SER A 45 -1.17 -5.92 -7.37
N SER A 46 0.04 -5.95 -7.95
CA SER A 46 1.14 -5.05 -7.56
C SER A 46 0.86 -3.62 -8.00
N PHE A 47 0.37 -3.42 -9.22
CA PHE A 47 -0.03 -2.10 -9.73
C PHE A 47 -1.11 -1.46 -8.85
N ILE A 48 -2.16 -2.21 -8.49
CA ILE A 48 -3.23 -1.72 -7.61
C ILE A 48 -2.67 -1.33 -6.24
N CYS A 49 -1.78 -2.14 -5.65
CA CYS A 49 -1.17 -1.80 -4.37
C CYS A 49 -0.27 -0.57 -4.45
N LEU A 50 0.53 -0.42 -5.50
CA LEU A 50 1.32 0.80 -5.69
C LEU A 50 0.45 2.03 -5.89
N LEU A 51 -0.63 1.92 -6.67
CA LEU A 51 -1.59 3.00 -6.89
C LEU A 51 -2.25 3.44 -5.58
N LEU A 52 -2.85 2.50 -4.84
CA LEU A 52 -3.50 2.79 -3.56
C LEU A 52 -2.51 3.31 -2.53
N GLY A 53 -1.34 2.68 -2.41
CA GLY A 53 -0.28 3.12 -1.51
C GLY A 53 0.19 4.54 -1.81
N SER A 54 0.31 4.91 -3.08
CA SER A 54 0.66 6.27 -3.51
C SER A 54 -0.45 7.27 -3.18
N LEU A 55 -1.72 6.92 -3.42
CA LEU A 55 -2.86 7.76 -3.05
C LEU A 55 -2.94 8.00 -1.54
N TYR A 56 -2.70 6.96 -0.73
CA TYR A 56 -2.63 7.11 0.74
C TYR A 56 -1.43 7.96 1.17
N ALA A 57 -0.25 7.79 0.56
CA ALA A 57 0.92 8.61 0.85
C ALA A 57 0.66 10.10 0.54
N ILE A 58 0.01 10.38 -0.60
CA ILE A 58 -0.42 11.72 -0.98
C ILE A 58 -1.43 12.27 0.05
N GLY A 59 -2.44 11.48 0.41
CA GLY A 59 -3.41 11.87 1.45
C GLY A 59 -2.76 12.18 2.80
N ALA A 60 -1.82 11.34 3.26
CA ALA A 60 -1.08 11.57 4.49
C ALA A 60 -0.16 12.79 4.44
N TYR A 61 0.35 13.15 3.27
CA TYR A 61 1.17 14.34 3.09
C TYR A 61 0.33 15.63 3.23
N PHE A 62 -0.90 15.62 2.72
CA PHE A 62 -1.80 16.77 2.75
C PHE A 62 -2.63 16.90 4.04
N LEU A 63 -2.59 15.89 4.92
CA LEU A 63 -3.19 15.91 6.27
C LEU A 63 -2.26 16.54 7.31
#